data_AF-A0A928YD40-F1
#
_entry.id   AF-A0A928YD40-F1
#
_cell.length_a   1.000
_cell.length_b   1.000
_cell.length_c   1.000
_cell.angle_alpha   90.00
_cell.angle_beta   90.00
_cell.angle_gamma   90.00
#
_symmetry.space_group_name_H-M   'P 1'
#
loop_
_entity.id
_entity.type
_entity.pdbx_description
1 polymer ?
#
loop_
_entity_poly.entity_id
_entity_poly.type
_entity_poly.pdbx_seq_one_letter_code
_entity_poly.pdbx_strand_id
1 'polypeptide(L)'
;MQTNILTDEQYKMLSRKLINSIERHFKITPLNTLKHYKYILRKPIYITIEMEKDIFIASLDDIEAFAYADTEFEAINRLCEEIINIYEDLQADRDNLGKFPKKWLTFLEEVIVKSEEK
;
A
#
# COMPACT_ATOMS: atom_id res chain seq x y z
N MET A 1 -0.03 39.47 -30.62
CA MET A 1 -1.15 38.50 -30.56
C MET A 1 -0.65 37.33 -29.71
N GLN A 2 -1.24 37.08 -28.54
CA GLN A 2 -0.95 35.87 -27.78
C GLN A 2 -1.69 34.73 -28.47
N THR A 3 -0.94 33.89 -29.19
CA THR A 3 -1.46 32.64 -29.75
C THR A 3 -1.65 31.67 -28.60
N ASN A 4 -2.90 31.49 -28.17
CA ASN A 4 -3.24 30.39 -27.28
C ASN A 4 -2.96 29.07 -28.01
N ILE A 5 -1.95 28.34 -27.52
CA ILE A 5 -1.47 27.07 -28.09
C ILE A 5 -2.56 25.98 -28.01
N LEU A 6 -3.48 26.10 -27.05
CA LEU A 6 -4.61 25.20 -26.85
C LEU A 6 -5.89 25.99 -26.58
N THR A 7 -7.03 25.49 -27.05
CA THR A 7 -8.35 25.96 -26.63
C THR A 7 -8.67 25.46 -25.21
N ASP A 8 -9.63 26.08 -24.53
CA ASP A 8 -10.07 25.67 -23.19
C ASP A 8 -10.52 24.20 -23.14
N GLU A 9 -11.16 23.70 -24.20
CA GLU A 9 -11.56 22.30 -24.30
C GLU A 9 -10.35 21.36 -24.46
N GLN A 10 -9.39 21.73 -25.30
CA GLN A 10 -8.15 20.96 -25.48
C GLN A 10 -7.35 20.91 -24.17
N TYR A 11 -7.30 22.01 -23.43
CA TYR A 11 -6.66 22.08 -22.13
C TYR A 11 -7.34 21.16 -21.10
N LYS A 12 -8.68 21.19 -21.02
CA LYS A 12 -9.45 20.28 -20.14
C LYS A 12 -9.25 18.82 -20.51
N MET A 13 -9.26 18.50 -21.80
CA MET A 13 -9.05 17.13 -22.28
C MET A 13 -7.64 16.62 -21.96
N LEU A 14 -6.61 17.43 -22.22
CA LEU A 14 -5.22 17.09 -21.92
C LEU A 14 -5.01 16.87 -20.41
N SER A 15 -5.54 17.78 -19.59
CA SER A 15 -5.48 17.68 -18.12
C SER A 15 -6.09 16.36 -17.63
N ARG A 16 -7.27 15.99 -18.13
CA ARG A 16 -7.91 14.70 -17.79
C ARG A 16 -7.07 13.50 -18.20
N LYS A 17 -6.48 13.52 -19.40
CA LYS A 17 -5.63 12.41 -19.87
C LYS A 17 -4.36 12.28 -19.02
N LEU A 18 -3.73 13.39 -18.65
CA LEU A 18 -2.56 13.40 -17.78
C LEU A 18 -2.88 12.84 -16.39
N ILE A 19 -3.96 13.32 -15.77
CA ILE A 19 -4.42 12.84 -14.46
C ILE A 19 -4.68 11.32 -14.52
N ASN A 20 -5.46 10.87 -15.50
CA ASN A 20 -5.77 9.45 -15.65
C ASN A 20 -4.52 8.60 -15.91
N SER A 21 -3.51 9.13 -16.59
CA SER A 21 -2.26 8.42 -16.82
C SER A 21 -1.46 8.30 -15.52
N ILE A 22 -1.38 9.36 -14.73
CA ILE A 22 -0.67 9.37 -13.44
C ILE A 22 -1.36 8.42 -12.44
N GLU A 23 -2.68 8.52 -12.30
CA GLU A 23 -3.48 7.66 -11.40
C GLU A 23 -3.40 6.17 -11.77
N ARG A 24 -3.17 5.83 -13.05
CA ARG A 24 -2.95 4.44 -13.48
C ARG A 24 -1.60 3.90 -13.04
N HIS A 25 -0.59 4.75 -12.92
CA HIS A 25 0.76 4.33 -12.59
C HIS A 25 1.08 4.40 -11.11
N PHE A 26 0.41 5.28 -10.36
CA PHE A 26 0.72 5.51 -8.96
C PHE A 26 -0.52 6.00 -8.21
N LYS A 27 -0.86 5.35 -7.10
CA LYS A 27 -1.88 5.84 -6.17
C LYS A 27 -1.59 5.40 -4.74
N ILE A 28 -2.02 6.22 -3.79
CA ILE A 28 -2.01 5.90 -2.36
C ILE A 28 -3.44 5.59 -1.95
N THR A 29 -3.65 4.43 -1.33
CA THR A 29 -4.99 3.95 -0.95
C THR A 29 -5.00 3.46 0.50
N PRO A 30 -6.08 3.69 1.27
CA PRO A 30 -6.20 3.15 2.61
C PRO A 30 -6.51 1.64 2.56
N LEU A 31 -5.67 0.85 3.21
CA LEU A 31 -5.94 -0.54 3.54
C LEU A 31 -6.67 -0.60 4.89
N ASN A 32 -7.93 -1.02 4.84
CA ASN A 32 -8.83 -1.06 6.01
C ASN A 32 -8.88 -2.43 6.70
N THR A 33 -8.35 -3.48 6.08
CA THR A 33 -8.35 -4.84 6.62
C THR A 33 -7.16 -5.63 6.08
N LEU A 34 -6.60 -6.51 6.91
CA LEU A 34 -5.57 -7.48 6.51
C LEU A 34 -6.17 -8.76 5.90
N LYS A 35 -7.50 -8.87 5.78
CA LYS A 35 -8.20 -10.06 5.25
C LYS A 35 -7.82 -11.37 5.96
N HIS A 36 -7.47 -11.28 7.24
CA HIS A 36 -6.99 -12.41 8.02
C HIS A 36 -7.84 -12.61 9.28
N TYR A 37 -8.10 -13.87 9.64
CA TYR A 37 -9.00 -14.21 10.73
C TYR A 37 -8.43 -13.88 12.12
N LYS A 38 -7.10 -13.95 12.29
CA LYS A 38 -6.45 -13.63 13.58
C LYS A 38 -6.22 -12.15 13.81
N TYR A 39 -6.24 -11.31 12.78
CA TYR A 39 -5.70 -9.95 12.86
C TYR A 39 -6.66 -8.92 12.27
N ILE A 40 -6.84 -7.82 12.99
CA ILE A 40 -7.61 -6.65 12.56
C ILE A 40 -6.75 -5.39 12.60
N LEU A 41 -7.11 -4.40 11.79
CA LEU A 41 -6.47 -3.08 11.82
C LEU A 41 -7.24 -2.13 12.76
N ARG A 42 -6.53 -1.46 13.68
CA ARG A 42 -7.10 -0.40 14.56
C ARG A 42 -7.45 0.87 13.79
N LYS A 43 -6.65 1.17 12.77
CA LYS A 43 -6.75 2.33 11.90
C LYS A 43 -6.33 1.92 10.48
N PRO A 44 -6.84 2.58 9.44
CA PRO A 44 -6.37 2.33 8.08
C PRO A 44 -4.87 2.59 8.00
N ILE A 45 -4.17 1.72 7.27
CA ILE A 45 -2.77 1.95 6.88
C ILE A 45 -2.76 2.38 5.41
N TYR A 46 -1.94 3.36 5.06
CA TYR A 46 -1.86 3.81 3.67
C TYR A 46 -0.83 2.97 2.95
N ILE A 47 -1.24 2.37 1.84
CA ILE A 47 -0.37 1.59 0.96
C ILE A 47 -0.23 2.32 -0.37
N THR A 48 0.91 2.13 -1.01
CA THR A 48 1.17 2.62 -2.35
C THR A 48 0.88 1.51 -3.34
N ILE A 49 0.19 1.84 -4.43
CA ILE A 49 -0.04 0.96 -5.57
C ILE A 49 0.65 1.59 -6.77
N GLU A 50 1.57 0.85 -7.37
CA GLU A 50 2.29 1.24 -8.59
C GLU A 50 2.00 0.25 -9.71
N MET A 51 2.03 0.71 -10.96
CA MET A 51 1.93 -0.17 -12.13
C MET A 51 3.18 0.00 -12.99
N GLU A 52 4.02 -1.03 -13.02
CA GLU A 52 5.23 -1.09 -13.84
C GLU A 52 5.16 -2.28 -14.80
N LYS A 53 5.31 -2.03 -16.11
CA LYS A 53 5.35 -3.09 -17.15
C LYS A 53 4.19 -4.10 -17.05
N ASP A 54 2.98 -3.58 -16.83
CA ASP A 54 1.75 -4.38 -16.67
C ASP A 54 1.66 -5.24 -15.40
N ILE A 55 2.53 -5.01 -14.42
CA ILE A 55 2.50 -5.64 -13.10
C ILE A 55 2.11 -4.58 -12.06
N PHE A 56 1.17 -4.93 -11.18
CA PHE A 56 0.82 -4.13 -10.02
C PHE A 56 1.76 -4.45 -8.87
N ILE A 57 2.28 -3.40 -8.23
CA ILE A 57 3.14 -3.47 -7.04
C ILE A 57 2.38 -2.76 -5.92
N ALA A 58 2.11 -3.46 -4.82
CA ALA A 58 1.53 -2.89 -3.62
C ALA A 58 2.63 -2.83 -2.54
N SER A 59 2.85 -1.67 -1.91
CA SER A 59 3.87 -1.50 -0.88
C SER A 59 3.34 -0.80 0.38
N LEU A 60 3.98 -1.12 1.51
CA LEU A 60 3.87 -0.43 2.78
C LEU A 60 5.26 0.01 3.24
N ASP A 61 5.57 1.27 2.95
CA ASP A 61 6.93 1.81 3.10
C ASP A 61 7.39 1.86 4.58
N ASP A 62 6.47 1.99 5.53
CA ASP A 62 6.77 2.01 6.97
C ASP A 62 7.53 0.76 7.47
N ILE A 63 7.36 -0.38 6.78
CA ILE A 63 8.00 -1.66 7.09
C ILE A 63 8.76 -2.27 5.92
N GLU A 64 8.95 -1.52 4.83
CA GLU A 64 9.59 -2.00 3.60
C GLU A 64 8.94 -3.27 3.00
N ALA A 65 7.65 -3.50 3.26
CA ALA A 65 6.91 -4.63 2.71
C ALA A 65 6.38 -4.29 1.33
N PHE A 66 6.44 -5.25 0.41
CA PHE A 66 5.86 -5.11 -0.91
C PHE A 66 5.44 -6.46 -1.47
N ALA A 67 4.46 -6.42 -2.38
CA ALA A 67 4.05 -7.58 -3.15
C ALA A 67 3.67 -7.16 -4.57
N TYR A 68 3.81 -8.09 -5.51
CA TYR A 68 3.47 -7.86 -6.91
C TYR A 68 2.52 -8.92 -7.45
N ALA A 69 1.68 -8.54 -8.40
CA ALA A 69 0.76 -9.44 -9.10
C ALA A 69 0.24 -8.85 -10.42
N ASP A 70 -0.46 -9.66 -11.19
CA ASP A 70 -1.06 -9.27 -12.48
C ASP A 70 -2.27 -8.34 -12.30
N THR A 71 -2.88 -8.37 -11.10
CA THR A 71 -4.01 -7.50 -10.75
C THR A 71 -3.74 -6.76 -9.44
N GLU A 72 -4.29 -5.53 -9.34
CA GLU A 72 -4.23 -4.75 -8.11
C GLU A 72 -4.79 -5.52 -6.90
N PHE A 73 -5.89 -6.25 -7.09
CA PHE A 73 -6.53 -7.03 -6.02
C PHE A 73 -5.59 -8.12 -5.47
N GLU A 74 -4.90 -8.83 -6.35
CA GLU A 74 -3.94 -9.86 -5.94
C GLU A 74 -2.70 -9.26 -5.28
N ALA A 75 -2.19 -8.14 -5.80
CA ALA A 75 -1.05 -7.45 -5.19
C ALA A 75 -1.38 -6.99 -3.76
N ILE A 76 -2.57 -6.43 -3.54
CA ILE A 76 -3.04 -6.04 -2.20
C ILE A 76 -3.18 -7.26 -1.29
N ASN A 77 -3.73 -8.39 -1.76
CA ASN A 77 -3.87 -9.59 -0.94
C ASN A 77 -2.52 -10.15 -0.50
N ARG A 78 -1.57 -10.24 -1.44
CA ARG A 78 -0.22 -10.70 -1.14
C ARG A 78 0.50 -9.75 -0.20
N LEU A 79 0.29 -8.44 -0.33
CA LEU A 79 0.81 -7.46 0.62
C LEU A 79 0.22 -7.69 2.02
N CYS A 80 -1.07 -7.99 2.15
CA CYS A 80 -1.66 -8.33 3.45
C CYS A 80 -0.99 -9.56 4.08
N GLU A 81 -0.77 -10.62 3.30
CA GLU A 81 -0.06 -11.83 3.74
C GLU A 81 1.37 -11.49 4.19
N GLU A 82 2.09 -10.68 3.41
CA GLU A 82 3.44 -10.26 3.73
C GLU A 82 3.51 -9.43 5.03
N ILE A 83 2.59 -8.48 5.22
CA ILE A 83 2.49 -7.70 6.47
C ILE A 83 2.29 -8.63 7.67
N ILE A 84 1.47 -9.68 7.52
CA ILE A 84 1.22 -10.65 8.60
C ILE A 84 2.46 -11.49 8.86
N ASN A 85 3.11 -12.01 7.83
CA ASN A 85 4.33 -12.80 7.96
C ASN A 85 5.41 -12.01 8.69
N ILE A 86 5.67 -10.77 8.26
CA ILE A 86 6.62 -9.87 8.92
C ILE A 86 6.21 -9.64 10.38
N TYR A 87 4.93 -9.38 10.65
CA TYR A 87 4.47 -9.16 12.01
C TYR A 87 4.69 -10.38 12.91
N GLU A 88 4.37 -11.58 12.43
CA GLU A 88 4.52 -12.83 13.18
C GLU A 88 5.99 -13.17 13.42
N ASP A 89 6.85 -13.02 12.41
CA ASP A 89 8.30 -13.22 12.51
C ASP A 89 8.93 -12.27 13.52
N LEU A 90 8.55 -10.98 13.47
CA LEU A 90 9.03 -9.97 14.41
C LEU A 90 8.56 -10.23 15.85
N GLN A 91 7.33 -10.70 16.04
CA GLN A 91 6.84 -11.09 17.36
C GLN A 91 7.57 -12.33 17.90
N ALA A 92 7.86 -13.30 17.05
CA ALA A 92 8.55 -14.53 17.45
C ALA A 92 9.99 -14.26 17.94
N ASP A 93 10.66 -13.26 17.38
CA ASP A 93 12.05 -12.90 17.73
C ASP A 93 12.19 -11.56 18.47
N ARG A 94 11.14 -11.11 19.16
CA ARG A 94 11.01 -9.77 19.78
C ARG A 94 12.25 -9.32 20.54
N ASP A 95 12.86 -10.21 21.32
CA ASP A 95 13.98 -9.90 22.21
C ASP A 95 15.33 -9.76 21.48
N ASN A 96 15.46 -10.29 20.26
CA ASN A 96 16.72 -10.27 19.49
C ASN A 96 16.69 -9.33 18.28
N LEU A 97 15.61 -8.56 18.10
CA LEU A 97 15.46 -7.66 16.96
C LEU A 97 16.52 -6.55 16.91
N GLY A 98 17.02 -6.31 15.70
CA GLY A 98 17.85 -5.14 15.36
C GLY A 98 17.06 -3.82 15.36
N LYS A 99 17.76 -2.71 15.13
CA LYS A 99 17.18 -1.34 15.22
C LYS A 99 15.98 -1.12 14.27
N PHE A 100 16.07 -1.55 13.02
CA PHE A 100 14.98 -1.37 12.04
C PHE A 100 13.82 -2.33 12.28
N PRO A 101 14.04 -3.66 12.44
CA PRO A 101 12.98 -4.60 12.84
C PRO A 101 12.20 -4.17 14.09
N LYS A 102 12.87 -3.60 15.11
CA LYS A 102 12.19 -3.05 16.30
C LYS A 102 11.24 -1.90 15.96
N LYS A 103 11.63 -1.01 15.04
CA LYS A 103 10.76 0.09 14.60
C LYS A 103 9.55 -0.43 13.82
N TRP A 104 9.77 -1.39 12.92
CA TRP A 104 8.69 -2.03 12.18
C TRP A 104 7.71 -2.72 13.12
N LEU A 105 8.20 -3.48 14.10
CA LEU A 105 7.34 -4.12 15.10
C LEU A 105 6.54 -3.08 15.89
N THR A 106 7.18 -1.98 16.31
CA THR A 106 6.51 -0.89 17.03
C THR A 106 5.35 -0.32 16.21
N PHE A 107 5.60 0.01 14.94
CA PHE A 107 4.57 0.49 14.01
C PHE A 107 3.44 -0.54 13.84
N LEU A 108 3.78 -1.81 13.65
CA LEU A 108 2.81 -2.88 13.46
C LEU A 108 1.95 -3.12 14.71
N GLU A 109 2.51 -3.02 15.91
CA GLU A 109 1.76 -3.12 17.17
C GLU A 109 0.78 -1.95 17.39
N GLU A 110 1.04 -0.78 16.80
CA GLU A 110 0.11 0.35 16.84
C GLU A 110 -1.10 0.15 15.92
N VAL A 111 -0.93 -0.58 14.82
CA VAL A 111 -1.97 -0.73 13.78
C VAL A 111 -2.66 -2.08 13.80
N ILE A 112 -2.00 -3.16 14.25
CA ILE A 112 -2.52 -4.53 14.25
C ILE A 112 -2.98 -4.93 15.66
N VAL A 113 -4.14 -5.58 15.75
CA VAL A 113 -4.60 -6.27 16.96
C VAL A 113 -4.99 -7.69 16.63
N LYS A 114 -4.83 -8.58 17.60
CA LYS A 114 -5.46 -9.89 17.53
C LYS A 114 -6.98 -9.71 17.55
N SER A 115 -7.68 -10.37 16.62
CA SER A 115 -9.13 -10.51 16.70
C SER A 115 -9.43 -11.33 17.95
N GLU A 116 -10.03 -10.72 18.97
CA GLU A 116 -10.58 -11.50 20.07
C GLU A 116 -11.68 -12.41 19.50
N GLU A 117 -11.60 -13.70 19.78
CA GLU A 117 -12.70 -14.63 19.51
C GLU A 117 -13.93 -14.10 20.24
N LYS A 118 -14.92 -13.62 19.49
CA LYS A 118 -16.27 -13.41 20.03
C LYS A 118 -17.03 -14.73 20.03
#